data_AF-A0A099S7J5-F1
#
_entry.id   AF-A0A099S7J5-F1
#
_cell.length_a   1.000
_cell.length_b   1.000
_cell.length_c   1.000
_cell.angle_alpha   90.00
_cell.angle_beta   90.00
_cell.angle_gamma   90.00
#
_symmetry.space_group_name_H-M   'P 1'
#
loop_
_entity.id
_entity.type
_entity.pdbx_description
1 polymer ?
#
loop_
_entity_poly.entity_id
_entity_poly.type
_entity_poly.pdbx_seq_one_letter_code
_entity_poly.pdbx_strand_id
1 'polypeptide(L)'
;MLNNDTLVIITKFVHYKTAGMAFFFESQKASDSQWNPTTAISNKNALKNFLIKVIRARGYTETGISEFSVFSLTVADYSMVKVSRNQAHILKQFIPYLLENHTIEESNRAQLVNLYKRMPKPATSTFMARDGKFISRKDFIAIIATVFRTCREKTRLKFVIYLCLVGLLTLRLSEAVQIQIGDFELDERSLLRDAGNGFGVLVLPAYKSKGGYSPSFKPYHIAVVPKLREIINMYLETDFMKFHTPETYLMRTEAVREYDPLFDEVPNHNKEREKYAIWLNRAKYRGESIAFDIFKRTKSQLETEISGNLSSQDLRRSINDWIKKTPSKLPPDIVNRIAEIHLRLKSRDSFNHILYTNKPTLVQYIECINNALNFPWELTNLQIWEAKRMIPDQFHSYESKNLYPAVTVETEDVFFNLKVDRLDN
;
A
#
# COMPACT_ATOMS: atom_id res chain seq x y z
N MET A 1 6.73 11.82 38.65
CA MET A 1 5.80 12.46 37.68
C MET A 1 6.54 13.55 36.91
N LEU A 2 6.06 14.12 35.80
CA LEU A 2 6.76 15.22 35.08
C LEU A 2 6.29 16.59 35.60
N ASN A 3 7.13 17.62 35.53
CA ASN A 3 6.76 18.97 35.94
C ASN A 3 5.60 19.55 35.08
N ASN A 4 4.89 20.55 35.60
CA ASN A 4 3.70 21.09 34.97
C ASN A 4 4.00 21.67 33.57
N ASP A 5 5.12 22.37 33.43
CA ASP A 5 5.53 22.99 32.17
C ASP A 5 5.79 21.96 31.07
N THR A 6 6.45 20.85 31.39
CA THR A 6 6.71 19.73 30.47
C THR A 6 5.40 19.07 30.05
N LEU A 7 4.45 18.90 30.98
CA LEU A 7 3.13 18.33 30.65
C LEU A 7 2.30 19.25 29.75
N VAL A 8 2.39 20.57 29.96
CA VAL A 8 1.76 21.58 29.11
C VAL A 8 2.37 21.56 27.70
N ILE A 9 3.70 21.53 27.59
CA ILE A 9 4.42 21.47 26.31
C ILE A 9 4.06 20.20 25.52
N ILE A 10 4.08 19.03 26.17
CA ILE A 10 3.69 17.75 25.55
C ILE A 10 2.23 17.81 25.09
N THR A 11 1.33 18.36 25.92
CA THR A 11 -0.10 18.42 25.60
C THR A 11 -0.37 19.36 24.42
N LYS A 12 0.29 20.53 24.38
CA LYS A 12 0.23 21.46 23.24
C LYS A 12 0.76 20.81 21.97
N PHE A 13 1.93 20.16 22.02
CA PHE A 13 2.50 19.46 20.86
C PHE A 13 1.57 18.37 20.29
N VAL A 14 0.97 17.55 21.16
CA VAL A 14 0.02 16.50 20.76
C VAL A 14 -1.23 17.11 20.12
N HIS A 15 -1.76 18.19 20.69
CA HIS A 15 -2.92 18.89 20.15
C HIS A 15 -2.62 19.48 18.76
N TYR A 16 -1.50 20.19 18.59
CA TYR A 16 -1.08 20.77 17.31
C TYR A 16 -0.87 19.72 16.21
N LYS A 17 -0.28 18.57 16.54
CA LYS A 17 -0.11 17.45 15.61
C LYS A 17 -1.44 16.80 15.22
N THR A 18 -2.38 16.70 16.16
CA THR A 18 -3.71 16.14 15.90
C THR A 18 -4.52 17.06 14.98
N ALA A 19 -4.38 18.37 15.15
CA ALA A 19 -4.99 19.39 14.29
C ALA A 19 -4.33 19.51 12.89
N GLY A 20 -3.28 18.74 12.60
CA GLY A 20 -2.61 18.72 11.29
C GLY A 20 -1.86 20.00 10.94
N MET A 21 -1.56 20.87 11.91
CA MET A 21 -0.80 22.10 11.67
C MET A 21 0.65 21.76 11.27
N ALA A 22 1.10 22.35 10.17
CA ALA A 22 2.46 22.18 9.67
C ALA A 22 3.44 23.04 10.48
N PHE A 23 4.61 22.48 10.80
CA PHE A 23 5.73 23.20 11.41
C PHE A 23 6.55 23.82 10.29
N PHE A 24 6.76 25.14 10.34
CA PHE A 24 7.52 25.88 9.36
C PHE A 24 8.70 26.56 10.05
N PHE A 25 9.91 26.06 9.76
CA PHE A 25 11.13 26.75 10.16
C PHE A 25 11.39 27.89 9.19
N GLU A 26 11.19 29.13 9.63
CA GLU A 26 11.84 30.28 9.00
C GLU A 26 13.28 30.37 9.51
N SER A 27 14.18 29.62 8.87
CA SER A 27 15.59 29.99 8.88
C SER A 27 16.16 29.79 7.49
N GLN A 28 16.52 30.90 6.85
CA GLN A 28 17.21 30.95 5.57
C GLN A 28 18.50 30.10 5.66
N LYS A 29 18.70 29.20 4.68
CA LYS A 29 19.85 28.28 4.51
C LYS A 29 19.83 26.98 5.33
N ALA A 30 18.79 26.18 5.16
CA ALA A 30 18.89 24.72 5.22
C ALA A 30 17.90 24.09 4.22
N SER A 31 17.99 24.50 2.95
CA SER A 31 17.33 23.80 1.85
C SER A 31 18.13 22.53 1.56
N ASP A 32 17.48 21.36 1.73
CA ASP A 32 17.70 20.17 0.90
C ASP A 32 16.82 18.97 1.30
N SER A 33 16.00 19.06 2.37
CA SER A 33 14.95 18.08 2.61
C SER A 33 13.58 18.71 2.40
N GLN A 34 12.87 18.29 1.35
CA GLN A 34 11.43 18.53 1.25
C GLN A 34 10.74 17.80 2.41
N TRP A 35 10.27 18.58 3.38
CA TRP A 35 9.58 18.10 4.57
C TRP A 35 8.15 17.71 4.19
N ASN A 36 7.80 16.43 4.34
CA ASN A 36 6.42 15.98 4.17
C ASN A 36 5.68 15.99 5.51
N PRO A 37 4.42 16.46 5.56
CA PRO A 37 3.58 16.35 6.75
C PRO A 37 3.39 14.88 7.10
N THR A 38 3.96 14.47 8.22
CA THR A 38 3.89 13.10 8.74
C THR A 38 2.61 12.90 9.57
N THR A 39 2.10 11.66 9.51
CA THR A 39 0.92 11.15 10.23
C THR A 39 0.87 11.53 11.71
N ALA A 40 -0.35 11.73 12.21
CA ALA A 40 -0.68 12.08 13.59
C ALA A 40 0.12 11.28 14.64
N ILE A 41 0.66 11.98 15.64
CA ILE A 41 1.25 11.35 16.83
C ILE A 41 0.09 11.00 17.75
N SER A 42 -0.41 9.77 17.65
CA SER A 42 -1.53 9.29 18.47
C SER A 42 -1.14 8.94 19.91
N ASN A 43 0.12 9.16 20.34
CA ASN A 43 0.60 8.55 21.58
C ASN A 43 1.36 9.52 22.50
N LYS A 44 0.62 10.37 23.21
CA LYS A 44 1.08 11.17 24.37
C LYS A 44 1.89 10.32 25.36
N ASN A 45 1.48 9.07 25.58
CA ASN A 45 2.18 8.15 26.47
C ASN A 45 3.54 7.73 25.92
N ALA A 46 3.71 7.58 24.59
CA ALA A 46 5.00 7.23 24.00
C ALA A 46 6.05 8.35 24.16
N LEU A 47 5.66 9.61 23.94
CA LEU A 47 6.55 10.77 24.16
C LEU A 47 6.88 10.94 25.64
N LYS A 48 5.86 10.85 26.52
CA LYS A 48 6.03 10.88 27.98
C LYS A 48 6.98 9.78 28.47
N ASN A 49 6.74 8.54 28.07
CA ASN A 49 7.57 7.38 28.47
C ASN A 49 8.99 7.49 27.94
N PHE A 50 9.17 8.09 26.75
CA PHE A 50 10.51 8.35 26.23
C PHE A 50 11.27 9.37 27.09
N LEU A 51 10.67 10.52 27.39
CA LEU A 51 11.30 11.55 28.23
C LEU A 51 11.65 11.02 29.63
N ILE A 52 10.75 10.21 30.22
CA ILE A 52 11.03 9.53 31.50
C ILE A 52 12.26 8.62 31.41
N LYS A 53 12.44 7.87 30.31
CA LYS A 53 13.62 7.01 30.13
C LYS A 53 14.91 7.83 30.05
N VAL A 54 14.88 8.97 29.36
CA VAL A 54 16.04 9.87 29.22
C VAL A 54 16.44 10.46 30.56
N ILE A 55 15.47 10.96 31.33
CA ILE A 55 15.72 11.53 32.66
C ILE A 55 16.27 10.46 33.62
N ARG A 56 15.72 9.24 33.57
CA ARG A 56 16.22 8.11 34.38
C ARG A 56 17.63 7.68 33.98
N ALA A 57 17.99 7.71 32.70
CA ALA A 57 19.34 7.37 32.25
C ALA A 57 20.42 8.32 32.77
N ARG A 58 20.04 9.55 33.14
CA ARG A 58 20.90 10.54 33.79
C ARG A 58 21.02 10.31 35.32
N GLY A 59 20.41 9.24 35.86
CA GLY A 59 20.54 8.84 37.26
C GLY A 59 19.50 9.42 38.22
N TYR A 60 18.46 10.10 37.72
CA TYR A 60 17.43 10.70 38.58
C TYR A 60 16.38 9.69 39.06
N THR A 61 16.01 9.80 40.34
CA THR A 61 14.93 9.06 41.00
C THR A 61 13.56 9.59 40.60
N GLU A 62 12.47 8.87 40.92
CA GLU A 62 11.11 9.28 40.55
C GLU A 62 10.67 10.66 41.08
N THR A 63 11.23 11.08 42.22
CA THR A 63 11.06 12.41 42.83
C THR A 63 11.87 13.49 42.10
N GLY A 64 13.07 13.19 41.60
CA GLY A 64 13.85 14.12 40.77
C GLY A 64 13.26 14.35 39.37
N ILE A 65 12.46 13.41 38.86
CA ILE A 65 11.79 13.54 37.55
C ILE A 65 10.74 14.67 37.55
N SER A 66 10.12 15.00 38.69
CA SER A 66 9.07 16.03 38.77
C SER A 66 9.56 17.46 38.71
N GLU A 67 10.87 17.68 38.77
CA GLU A 67 11.48 19.01 38.68
C GLU A 67 12.18 19.22 37.33
N PHE A 68 12.19 18.19 36.49
CA PHE A 68 12.96 18.18 35.27
C PHE A 68 12.25 18.94 34.13
N SER A 69 12.96 19.87 33.50
CA SER A 69 12.50 20.62 32.33
C SER A 69 12.96 19.94 31.05
N VAL A 70 12.09 19.83 30.04
CA VAL A 70 12.49 19.28 28.72
C VAL A 70 13.66 20.04 28.08
N PHE A 71 13.83 21.31 28.45
CA PHE A 71 14.90 22.19 27.95
C PHE A 71 16.27 21.92 28.59
N SER A 72 16.36 21.14 29.69
CA SER A 72 17.63 20.78 30.33
C SER A 72 18.22 19.44 29.85
N LEU A 73 17.58 18.81 28.85
CA LEU A 73 18.03 17.55 28.25
C LEU A 73 19.13 17.79 27.21
N THR A 74 20.27 17.12 27.41
CA THR A 74 21.45 17.21 26.53
C THR A 74 21.55 16.02 25.58
N VAL A 75 22.39 16.13 24.54
CA VAL A 75 22.66 15.04 23.58
C VAL A 75 23.17 13.77 24.27
N ALA A 76 23.98 13.91 25.32
CA ALA A 76 24.51 12.78 26.08
C ALA A 76 23.37 11.98 26.74
N ASP A 77 22.38 12.70 27.30
CA ASP A 77 21.23 12.10 28.00
C ASP A 77 20.41 11.21 27.05
N TYR A 78 20.18 11.67 25.81
CA TYR A 78 19.44 10.89 24.81
C TYR A 78 20.24 9.71 24.27
N SER A 79 21.57 9.83 24.20
CA SER A 79 22.46 8.78 23.67
C SER A 79 22.60 7.59 24.62
N MET A 80 22.39 7.83 25.93
CA MET A 80 22.40 6.79 26.96
C MET A 80 21.15 5.89 26.94
N VAL A 81 20.08 6.31 26.27
CA VAL A 81 18.84 5.54 26.15
C VAL A 81 18.80 4.83 24.80
N LYS A 82 18.52 3.52 24.80
CA LYS A 82 18.16 2.80 23.56
C LYS A 82 16.82 3.35 23.03
N VAL A 83 16.91 4.23 22.04
CA VAL A 83 15.75 4.83 21.35
C VAL A 83 15.21 3.85 20.31
N SER A 84 13.92 3.54 20.35
CA SER A 84 13.29 2.76 19.27
C SER A 84 13.14 3.60 17.99
N ARG A 85 13.07 2.95 16.82
CA ARG A 85 12.93 3.66 15.52
C ARG A 85 11.75 4.65 15.49
N ASN A 86 10.64 4.32 16.15
CA ASN A 86 9.45 5.17 16.21
C ASN A 86 9.63 6.38 17.15
N GLN A 87 10.43 6.23 18.22
CA GLN A 87 10.74 7.33 19.14
C GLN A 87 11.65 8.39 18.49
N ALA A 88 12.61 7.97 17.68
CA ALA A 88 13.47 8.89 16.92
C ALA A 88 12.67 9.78 15.95
N HIS A 89 11.63 9.23 15.30
CA HIS A 89 10.74 9.98 14.42
C HIS A 89 9.94 11.06 15.16
N ILE A 90 9.39 10.72 16.33
CA ILE A 90 8.63 11.66 17.19
C ILE A 90 9.53 12.81 17.65
N LEU A 91 10.77 12.52 18.05
CA LEU A 91 11.69 13.56 18.53
C LEU A 91 12.16 14.52 17.45
N LYS A 92 12.35 14.02 16.23
CA LYS A 92 12.66 14.86 15.06
C LYS A 92 11.56 15.84 14.70
N GLN A 93 10.35 15.64 15.19
CA GLN A 93 9.23 16.57 15.02
C GLN A 93 9.03 17.45 16.25
N PHE A 94 9.32 16.91 17.43
CA PHE A 94 9.18 17.62 18.70
C PHE A 94 10.25 18.69 18.89
N ILE A 95 11.51 18.43 18.53
CA ILE A 95 12.60 19.40 18.66
C ILE A 95 12.36 20.66 17.80
N PRO A 96 11.97 20.54 16.52
CA PRO A 96 11.56 21.70 15.73
C PRO A 96 10.43 22.51 16.37
N TYR A 97 9.39 21.83 16.85
CA TYR A 97 8.28 22.50 17.55
C TYR A 97 8.76 23.34 18.75
N LEU A 98 9.65 22.77 19.58
CA LEU A 98 10.20 23.49 20.74
C LEU A 98 10.91 24.77 20.30
N LEU A 99 11.73 24.67 19.26
CA LEU A 99 12.54 25.78 18.75
C LEU A 99 11.72 26.90 18.08
N GLU A 100 10.56 26.58 17.50
CA GLU A 100 9.66 27.56 16.86
C GLU A 100 8.72 28.23 17.87
N ASN A 101 8.25 27.50 18.88
CA ASN A 101 7.10 27.93 19.71
C ASN A 101 7.48 28.36 21.13
N HIS A 102 8.76 28.25 21.49
CA HIS A 102 9.24 28.62 22.82
C HIS A 102 10.53 29.43 22.72
N THR A 103 10.63 30.49 23.54
CA THR A 103 11.87 31.24 23.73
C THR A 103 12.87 30.36 24.47
N ILE A 104 13.94 29.98 23.79
CA ILE A 104 14.97 29.07 24.32
C ILE A 104 16.30 29.82 24.29
N GLU A 105 17.02 29.76 25.41
CA GLU A 105 18.36 30.31 25.54
C GLU A 105 19.29 29.78 24.43
N GLU A 106 20.14 30.64 23.86
CA GLU A 106 20.94 30.31 22.68
C GLU A 106 21.85 29.08 22.88
N SER A 107 22.36 28.89 24.10
CA SER A 107 23.14 27.72 24.51
C SER A 107 22.35 26.41 24.36
N ASN A 108 21.10 26.38 24.82
CA ASN A 108 20.18 25.25 24.72
C ASN A 108 19.64 25.08 23.29
N ARG A 109 19.44 26.18 22.57
CA ARG A 109 19.05 26.20 21.15
C ARG A 109 20.10 25.52 20.27
N ALA A 110 21.37 25.90 20.42
CA ALA A 110 22.49 25.29 19.70
C ALA A 110 22.61 23.78 19.98
N GLN A 111 22.37 23.36 21.23
CA GLN A 111 22.37 21.95 21.63
C GLN A 111 21.20 21.17 21.00
N LEU A 112 19.98 21.72 21.00
CA LEU A 112 18.82 21.11 20.34
C LEU A 112 18.98 21.00 18.82
N VAL A 113 19.57 22.00 18.17
CA VAL A 113 19.90 21.96 16.74
C VAL A 113 20.96 20.89 16.45
N ASN A 114 21.99 20.77 17.28
CA ASN A 114 23.02 19.72 17.14
C ASN A 114 22.44 18.32 17.37
N LEU A 115 21.54 18.17 18.34
CA LEU A 115 20.77 16.96 18.57
C LEU A 115 19.97 16.58 17.32
N TYR A 116 19.20 17.52 16.77
CA TYR A 116 18.41 17.33 15.54
C TYR A 116 19.28 16.86 14.35
N LYS A 117 20.43 17.52 14.13
CA LYS A 117 21.37 17.20 13.03
C LYS A 117 21.98 15.80 13.14
N ARG A 118 22.24 15.32 14.36
CA ARG A 118 22.92 14.02 14.62
C ARG A 118 21.97 12.85 14.81
N MET A 119 20.70 13.09 15.10
CA MET A 119 19.71 12.02 15.18
C MET A 119 19.71 11.23 13.86
N PRO A 120 19.72 9.88 13.90
CA PRO A 120 19.72 9.08 12.67
C PRO A 120 18.60 9.59 11.80
N LYS A 121 18.87 9.87 10.50
CA LYS A 121 17.81 10.18 9.53
C LYS A 121 16.67 9.23 9.85
N PRO A 122 15.42 9.73 10.06
CA PRO A 122 14.34 8.76 10.10
C PRO A 122 14.55 7.94 8.84
N ALA A 123 14.26 6.65 8.88
CA ALA A 123 13.99 6.02 7.62
C ALA A 123 12.80 6.83 7.03
N THR A 124 13.07 7.94 6.31
CA THR A 124 12.55 8.05 4.96
C THR A 124 12.77 6.66 4.46
N SER A 125 11.69 5.96 4.20
CA SER A 125 11.76 4.64 3.64
C SER A 125 12.35 4.72 2.22
N THR A 126 13.55 5.25 2.05
CA THR A 126 14.65 4.41 1.62
C THR A 126 14.74 3.30 2.69
N PHE A 127 13.87 2.28 2.71
CA PHE A 127 13.98 1.19 1.74
C PHE A 127 15.27 1.40 0.94
N MET A 128 16.41 1.25 1.62
CA MET A 128 17.43 0.41 1.01
C MET A 128 16.63 -0.84 0.68
N ALA A 129 16.25 -0.95 -0.59
CA ALA A 129 15.75 -2.19 -1.10
C ALA A 129 16.86 -3.17 -0.74
N ARG A 130 16.69 -3.94 0.35
CA ARG A 130 17.18 -5.32 0.32
C ARG A 130 16.65 -5.79 -1.01
N ASP A 131 17.54 -6.04 -1.96
CA ASP A 131 17.25 -6.32 -3.36
C ASP A 131 15.84 -6.86 -3.47
N GLY A 132 14.91 -5.95 -3.78
CA GLY A 132 13.50 -6.19 -3.54
C GLY A 132 13.13 -7.26 -4.53
N LYS A 133 13.12 -8.53 -4.08
CA LYS A 133 12.89 -9.66 -4.97
C LYS A 133 11.53 -9.45 -5.60
N PHE A 134 11.54 -9.11 -6.88
CA PHE A 134 10.34 -8.96 -7.66
C PHE A 134 9.67 -10.33 -7.70
N ILE A 135 8.35 -10.33 -7.50
CA ILE A 135 7.53 -11.52 -7.59
C ILE A 135 7.47 -11.90 -9.07
N SER A 136 7.76 -13.16 -9.38
CA SER A 136 7.61 -13.68 -10.74
C SER A 136 6.11 -13.91 -11.05
N ARG A 137 5.74 -14.03 -12.33
CA ARG A 137 4.36 -14.38 -12.70
C ARG A 137 3.95 -15.74 -12.12
N LYS A 138 4.88 -16.69 -12.13
CA LYS A 138 4.72 -18.01 -11.49
C LYS A 138 4.39 -17.88 -10.02
N ASP A 139 5.15 -17.08 -9.26
CA ASP A 139 4.89 -16.87 -7.82
C ASP A 139 3.54 -16.20 -7.59
N PHE A 140 3.17 -15.22 -8.44
CA PHE A 140 1.87 -14.56 -8.36
C PHE A 140 0.71 -15.53 -8.59
N ILE A 141 0.82 -16.42 -9.58
CA ILE A 141 -0.15 -17.49 -9.82
C ILE A 141 -0.20 -18.46 -8.64
N ALA A 142 0.96 -18.89 -8.11
CA ALA A 142 1.03 -19.79 -6.96
C ALA A 142 0.34 -19.20 -5.71
N ILE A 143 0.51 -17.89 -5.47
CA ILE A 143 -0.21 -17.17 -4.42
C ILE A 143 -1.72 -17.25 -4.65
N ILE A 144 -2.19 -16.96 -5.87
CA ILE A 144 -3.62 -17.00 -6.22
C ILE A 144 -4.19 -18.41 -6.07
N ALA A 145 -3.52 -19.43 -6.60
CA ALA A 145 -3.93 -20.83 -6.50
C ALA A 145 -4.01 -21.28 -5.04
N THR A 146 -3.05 -20.86 -4.21
CA THR A 146 -3.07 -21.13 -2.77
C THR A 146 -4.29 -20.50 -2.12
N VAL A 147 -4.68 -19.27 -2.48
CA VAL A 147 -5.90 -18.63 -1.96
C VAL A 147 -7.14 -19.43 -2.33
N PHE A 148 -7.26 -19.89 -3.58
CA PHE A 148 -8.38 -20.72 -4.01
C PHE A 148 -8.48 -22.03 -3.23
N ARG A 149 -7.35 -22.68 -2.89
CA ARG A 149 -7.30 -23.93 -2.14
C ARG A 149 -7.62 -23.77 -0.65
N THR A 150 -7.23 -22.66 -0.05
CA THR A 150 -7.08 -22.55 1.43
C THR A 150 -8.08 -21.61 2.09
N CYS A 151 -8.74 -20.75 1.29
CA CYS A 151 -9.79 -19.88 1.79
C CYS A 151 -11.15 -20.58 1.72
N ARG A 152 -12.05 -20.20 2.64
CA ARG A 152 -13.44 -20.68 2.61
C ARG A 152 -14.08 -20.30 1.28
N GLU A 153 -14.86 -21.21 0.72
CA GLU A 153 -15.53 -21.08 -0.58
C GLU A 153 -16.24 -19.73 -0.75
N LYS A 154 -17.00 -19.28 0.26
CA LYS A 154 -17.73 -18.00 0.24
C LYS A 154 -16.84 -16.75 0.14
N THR A 155 -15.55 -16.87 0.46
CA THR A 155 -14.62 -15.72 0.56
C THR A 155 -13.45 -15.78 -0.41
N ARG A 156 -13.21 -16.94 -1.07
CA ARG A 156 -12.04 -17.16 -1.93
C ARG A 156 -11.97 -16.15 -3.08
N LEU A 157 -13.09 -15.90 -3.77
CA LEU A 157 -13.14 -14.94 -4.88
C LEU A 157 -12.81 -13.52 -4.42
N LYS A 158 -13.41 -13.05 -3.31
CA LYS A 158 -13.13 -11.73 -2.72
C LYS A 158 -11.63 -11.53 -2.45
N PHE A 159 -10.96 -12.55 -1.92
CA PHE A 159 -9.53 -12.49 -1.64
C PHE A 159 -8.67 -12.45 -2.90
N VAL A 160 -8.99 -13.26 -3.91
CA VAL A 160 -8.31 -13.23 -5.20
C VAL A 160 -8.48 -11.87 -5.87
N ILE A 161 -9.70 -11.32 -5.86
CA ILE A 161 -10.00 -9.99 -6.36
C ILE A 161 -9.12 -8.96 -5.64
N TYR A 162 -9.09 -8.97 -4.31
CA TYR A 162 -8.28 -8.02 -3.54
C TYR A 162 -6.79 -8.05 -3.92
N LEU A 163 -6.19 -9.25 -4.03
CA LEU A 163 -4.81 -9.40 -4.48
C LEU A 163 -4.60 -8.87 -5.90
N CYS A 164 -5.54 -9.13 -6.80
CA CYS A 164 -5.46 -8.67 -8.19
C CYS A 164 -5.67 -7.16 -8.33
N LEU A 165 -6.53 -6.55 -7.50
CA LEU A 165 -6.65 -5.09 -7.42
C LEU A 165 -5.31 -4.44 -7.01
N VAL A 166 -4.60 -5.04 -6.06
CA VAL A 166 -3.31 -4.53 -5.57
C VAL A 166 -2.17 -4.83 -6.56
N GLY A 167 -2.15 -6.03 -7.12
CA GLY A 167 -1.16 -6.47 -8.09
C GLY A 167 -1.45 -5.89 -9.47
N LEU A 168 -2.41 -6.46 -10.19
CA LEU A 168 -2.70 -6.17 -11.58
C LEU A 168 -3.19 -4.75 -11.83
N LEU A 169 -3.95 -4.13 -10.91
CA LEU A 169 -4.41 -2.74 -11.08
C LEU A 169 -3.55 -1.73 -10.31
N THR A 170 -2.48 -2.21 -9.68
CA THR A 170 -1.51 -1.44 -8.90
C THR A 170 -2.12 -0.53 -7.83
N LEU A 171 -3.29 -0.88 -7.28
CA LEU A 171 -3.93 -0.14 -6.20
C LEU A 171 -3.11 -0.26 -4.90
N ARG A 172 -3.07 0.80 -4.09
CA ARG A 172 -2.63 0.64 -2.70
C ARG A 172 -3.64 -0.20 -1.94
N LEU A 173 -3.22 -0.83 -0.84
CA LEU A 173 -4.13 -1.56 0.06
C LEU A 173 -5.32 -0.70 0.49
N SER A 174 -5.06 0.53 0.91
CA SER A 174 -6.11 1.48 1.28
C SER A 174 -7.00 1.90 0.11
N GLU A 175 -6.50 1.87 -1.13
CA GLU A 175 -7.31 2.20 -2.32
C GLU A 175 -8.20 1.01 -2.70
N ALA A 176 -7.65 -0.22 -2.67
CA ALA A 176 -8.36 -1.44 -3.02
C ALA A 176 -9.59 -1.70 -2.13
N VAL A 177 -9.53 -1.37 -0.82
CA VAL A 177 -10.70 -1.51 0.08
C VAL A 177 -11.81 -0.50 -0.19
N GLN A 178 -11.52 0.59 -0.89
CA GLN A 178 -12.49 1.66 -1.17
C GLN A 178 -13.21 1.48 -2.52
N ILE A 179 -12.85 0.43 -3.28
CA ILE A 179 -13.43 0.20 -4.60
C ILE A 179 -14.90 -0.19 -4.45
N GLN A 180 -15.73 0.59 -5.12
CA GLN A 180 -17.16 0.35 -5.31
C GLN A 180 -17.37 -0.21 -6.73
N ILE A 181 -18.50 -0.88 -6.94
CA ILE A 181 -18.83 -1.47 -8.24
C ILE A 181 -18.96 -0.39 -9.32
N GLY A 182 -19.53 0.77 -8.97
CA GLY A 182 -19.65 1.92 -9.86
C GLY A 182 -18.33 2.63 -10.18
N ASP A 183 -17.21 2.23 -9.59
CA ASP A 183 -15.89 2.69 -10.06
C ASP A 183 -15.48 1.99 -11.37
N PHE A 184 -16.15 0.90 -11.74
CA PHE A 184 -15.93 0.23 -13.03
C PHE A 184 -16.91 0.74 -14.08
N GLU A 185 -16.55 0.57 -15.35
CA GLU A 185 -17.53 0.67 -16.43
C GLU A 185 -18.44 -0.56 -16.41
N LEU A 186 -19.75 -0.34 -16.21
CA LEU A 186 -20.74 -1.39 -16.06
C LEU A 186 -21.57 -1.57 -17.34
N ASP A 187 -22.07 -2.79 -17.53
CA ASP A 187 -23.11 -3.11 -18.51
C ASP A 187 -24.52 -2.97 -17.91
N GLU A 188 -25.54 -3.29 -18.70
CA GLU A 188 -26.95 -3.22 -18.28
C GLU A 188 -27.30 -4.21 -17.16
N ARG A 189 -26.46 -5.23 -16.93
CA ARG A 189 -26.63 -6.23 -15.86
C ARG A 189 -25.92 -5.83 -14.57
N SER A 190 -25.36 -4.62 -14.50
CA SER A 190 -24.49 -4.15 -13.41
C SER A 190 -23.20 -4.96 -13.25
N LEU A 191 -22.76 -5.66 -14.30
CA LEU A 191 -21.48 -6.36 -14.34
C LEU A 191 -20.42 -5.51 -15.04
N LEU A 192 -19.13 -5.85 -14.89
CA LEU A 192 -18.07 -5.13 -15.59
C LEU A 192 -18.20 -5.34 -17.11
N ARG A 193 -18.38 -4.24 -17.84
CA ARG A 193 -18.54 -4.21 -19.29
C ARG A 193 -17.28 -4.68 -20.01
N ASP A 194 -17.47 -5.30 -21.18
CA ASP A 194 -16.39 -5.51 -22.15
C ASP A 194 -16.07 -4.23 -22.90
N ALA A 195 -14.93 -3.61 -22.59
CA ALA A 195 -14.42 -2.44 -23.28
C ALA A 195 -13.60 -2.80 -24.54
N GLY A 196 -13.58 -4.08 -24.93
CA GLY A 196 -12.87 -4.63 -26.08
C GLY A 196 -11.89 -5.73 -25.67
N ASN A 197 -11.83 -6.81 -26.45
CA ASN A 197 -10.92 -7.94 -26.27
C ASN A 197 -10.96 -8.57 -24.87
N GLY A 198 -12.10 -8.53 -24.19
CA GLY A 198 -12.22 -9.10 -22.85
C GLY A 198 -11.79 -8.17 -21.72
N PHE A 199 -11.33 -6.94 -22.00
CA PHE A 199 -10.92 -6.01 -20.95
C PHE A 199 -12.12 -5.35 -20.26
N GLY A 200 -11.95 -5.02 -18.99
CA GLY A 200 -12.79 -4.06 -18.28
C GLY A 200 -12.04 -2.76 -18.02
N VAL A 201 -12.72 -1.76 -17.46
CA VAL A 201 -12.14 -0.45 -17.14
C VAL A 201 -12.46 -0.09 -15.71
N LEU A 202 -11.43 0.29 -14.95
CA LEU A 202 -11.55 0.87 -13.61
C LEU A 202 -11.26 2.38 -13.68
N VAL A 203 -12.27 3.17 -13.35
CA VAL A 203 -12.22 4.62 -13.22
C VAL A 203 -12.01 4.97 -11.75
N LEU A 204 -10.77 4.96 -11.30
CA LEU A 204 -10.45 5.36 -9.92
C LEU A 204 -10.61 6.89 -9.75
N PRO A 205 -11.55 7.37 -8.91
CA PRO A 205 -11.78 8.80 -8.71
C PRO A 205 -10.72 9.41 -7.77
N ALA A 206 -10.57 10.73 -7.85
CA ALA A 206 -9.53 11.46 -7.13
C ALA A 206 -9.60 11.25 -5.60
N TYR A 207 -10.80 11.30 -5.01
CA TYR A 207 -10.98 11.19 -3.56
C TYR A 207 -10.57 9.81 -3.00
N LYS A 208 -10.71 8.74 -3.80
CA LYS A 208 -10.23 7.40 -3.44
C LYS A 208 -8.73 7.21 -3.68
N SER A 209 -8.10 8.10 -4.45
CA SER A 209 -6.70 8.02 -4.85
C SER A 209 -5.79 8.89 -3.99
N LYS A 210 -4.73 8.36 -3.36
CA LYS A 210 -3.65 9.12 -2.68
C LYS A 210 -3.99 10.54 -2.15
N GLY A 211 -5.09 10.74 -1.41
CA GLY A 211 -5.50 12.09 -0.98
C GLY A 211 -5.78 13.10 -2.11
N GLY A 212 -6.34 12.66 -3.24
CA GLY A 212 -6.67 13.48 -4.41
C GLY A 212 -5.65 13.45 -5.55
N TYR A 213 -4.41 13.01 -5.31
CA TYR A 213 -3.28 13.34 -6.20
C TYR A 213 -2.96 12.32 -7.30
N SER A 214 -3.66 11.18 -7.36
CA SER A 214 -3.30 10.10 -8.31
C SER A 214 -4.52 9.34 -8.84
N PRO A 215 -5.55 10.04 -9.38
CA PRO A 215 -6.70 9.37 -10.00
C PRO A 215 -6.27 8.58 -11.23
N SER A 216 -7.19 7.80 -11.78
CA SER A 216 -7.01 7.22 -13.11
C SER A 216 -6.84 8.32 -14.18
N PHE A 217 -5.93 8.12 -15.14
CA PHE A 217 -5.61 9.09 -16.18
C PHE A 217 -6.53 8.94 -17.39
N LYS A 218 -7.32 9.97 -17.73
CA LYS A 218 -8.08 9.99 -19.00
C LYS A 218 -7.13 10.12 -20.20
N PRO A 219 -7.42 9.48 -21.35
CA PRO A 219 -8.55 8.58 -21.63
C PRO A 219 -8.31 7.11 -21.25
N TYR A 220 -7.12 6.75 -20.76
CA TYR A 220 -6.70 5.35 -20.56
C TYR A 220 -7.43 4.63 -19.42
N HIS A 221 -7.72 5.37 -18.35
CA HIS A 221 -8.13 4.81 -17.07
C HIS A 221 -7.21 3.64 -16.63
N ILE A 222 -7.67 2.71 -15.80
CA ILE A 222 -6.91 1.50 -15.47
C ILE A 222 -7.56 0.33 -16.20
N ALA A 223 -6.79 -0.35 -17.06
CA ALA A 223 -7.28 -1.53 -17.76
C ALA A 223 -7.38 -2.72 -16.80
N VAL A 224 -8.56 -3.35 -16.76
CA VAL A 224 -8.82 -4.58 -16.00
C VAL A 224 -8.64 -5.75 -16.95
N VAL A 225 -7.61 -6.57 -16.73
CA VAL A 225 -7.31 -7.70 -17.62
C VAL A 225 -8.47 -8.72 -17.64
N PRO A 226 -8.67 -9.45 -18.76
CA PRO A 226 -9.82 -10.34 -18.94
C PRO A 226 -10.08 -11.31 -17.80
N LYS A 227 -9.05 -12.00 -17.30
CA LYS A 227 -9.23 -12.97 -16.23
C LYS A 227 -9.70 -12.34 -14.92
N LEU A 228 -9.23 -11.12 -14.60
CA LEU A 228 -9.69 -10.40 -13.43
C LEU A 228 -11.14 -9.92 -13.60
N ARG A 229 -11.50 -9.45 -14.80
CA ARG A 229 -12.90 -9.07 -15.10
C ARG A 229 -13.84 -10.25 -14.89
N GLU A 230 -13.49 -11.41 -15.44
CA GLU A 230 -14.24 -12.66 -15.28
C GLU A 230 -14.45 -13.00 -13.80
N ILE A 231 -13.39 -12.96 -12.99
CA ILE A 231 -13.46 -13.27 -11.55
C ILE A 231 -14.30 -12.26 -10.79
N ILE A 232 -14.21 -10.97 -11.11
CA ILE A 232 -15.06 -9.96 -10.50
C ILE A 232 -16.52 -10.22 -10.85
N ASN A 233 -16.85 -10.47 -12.12
CA ASN A 233 -18.23 -10.76 -12.53
C ASN A 233 -18.77 -12.03 -11.86
N MET A 234 -17.97 -13.10 -11.79
CA MET A 234 -18.33 -14.31 -11.03
C MET A 234 -18.63 -13.99 -9.57
N TYR A 235 -17.87 -13.09 -8.93
CA TYR A 235 -18.13 -12.69 -7.55
C TYR A 235 -19.42 -11.87 -7.40
N LEU A 236 -19.69 -10.96 -8.33
CA LEU A 236 -20.91 -10.15 -8.36
C LEU A 236 -22.18 -11.00 -8.54
N GLU A 237 -22.07 -12.14 -9.21
CA GLU A 237 -23.17 -13.09 -9.43
C GLU A 237 -23.40 -14.06 -8.24
N THR A 238 -22.58 -14.01 -7.19
CA THR A 238 -22.79 -14.85 -6.00
C THR A 238 -23.96 -14.37 -5.13
N ASP A 239 -24.55 -15.27 -4.34
CA ASP A 239 -25.58 -14.89 -3.36
C ASP A 239 -25.12 -13.84 -2.34
N PHE A 240 -23.81 -13.74 -2.08
CA PHE A 240 -23.22 -12.71 -1.21
C PHE A 240 -23.37 -11.31 -1.79
N MET A 241 -23.22 -11.17 -3.11
CA MET A 241 -23.30 -9.90 -3.85
C MET A 241 -24.65 -9.69 -4.55
N LYS A 242 -25.60 -10.59 -4.31
CA LYS A 242 -26.98 -10.47 -4.81
C LYS A 242 -27.54 -9.12 -4.36
N PHE A 243 -28.15 -8.36 -5.27
CA PHE A 243 -28.67 -7.00 -5.05
C PHE A 243 -27.63 -5.88 -4.91
N HIS A 244 -26.40 -6.11 -5.34
CA HIS A 244 -25.42 -5.04 -5.35
C HIS A 244 -25.89 -3.86 -6.22
N THR A 245 -25.44 -2.67 -5.83
CA THR A 245 -25.64 -1.41 -6.56
C THR A 245 -24.27 -0.81 -6.92
N PRO A 246 -24.20 0.23 -7.77
CA PRO A 246 -22.95 0.94 -8.04
C PRO A 246 -22.24 1.46 -6.78
N GLU A 247 -22.96 1.76 -5.70
CA GLU A 247 -22.40 2.24 -4.43
C GLU A 247 -21.89 1.11 -3.53
N THR A 248 -22.16 -0.14 -3.87
CA THR A 248 -21.73 -1.30 -3.08
C THR A 248 -20.21 -1.46 -3.17
N TYR A 249 -19.56 -1.58 -2.01
CA TYR A 249 -18.12 -1.84 -1.92
C TYR A 249 -17.80 -3.30 -2.24
N LEU A 250 -16.75 -3.55 -3.03
CA LEU A 250 -16.33 -4.91 -3.36
C LEU A 250 -15.80 -5.68 -2.14
N MET A 251 -15.25 -4.97 -1.16
CA MET A 251 -14.55 -5.56 -0.01
C MET A 251 -15.41 -5.65 1.25
N ARG A 252 -16.74 -5.57 1.12
CA ARG A 252 -17.69 -5.73 2.23
C ARG A 252 -17.42 -7.01 3.01
N THR A 253 -17.69 -6.95 4.31
CA THR A 253 -17.54 -8.10 5.21
C THR A 253 -18.80 -8.91 5.30
N GLU A 254 -19.96 -8.27 5.31
CA GLU A 254 -21.27 -8.92 5.31
C GLU A 254 -21.91 -8.95 3.92
N ALA A 255 -22.85 -9.86 3.71
CA ALA A 255 -23.59 -9.98 2.46
C ALA A 255 -24.35 -8.68 2.15
N VAL A 256 -24.64 -8.39 0.89
CA VAL A 256 -25.28 -7.12 0.48
C VAL A 256 -26.64 -6.88 1.16
N ARG A 257 -27.39 -7.95 1.45
CA ARG A 257 -28.66 -7.86 2.19
C ARG A 257 -28.49 -7.58 3.67
N GLU A 258 -27.29 -7.76 4.20
CA GLU A 258 -26.97 -7.61 5.61
C GLU A 258 -26.30 -6.25 5.84
N TYR A 259 -26.60 -5.66 7.00
CA TYR A 259 -26.01 -4.39 7.38
C TYR A 259 -24.54 -4.58 7.74
N ASP A 260 -23.67 -3.85 7.07
CA ASP A 260 -22.24 -3.78 7.35
C ASP A 260 -21.91 -2.37 7.85
N PRO A 261 -21.81 -2.16 9.17
CA PRO A 261 -21.58 -0.82 9.73
C PRO A 261 -20.33 -0.14 9.19
N LEU A 262 -19.31 -0.92 8.78
CA LEU A 262 -18.10 -0.35 8.22
C LEU A 262 -18.34 0.16 6.80
N PHE A 263 -19.14 -0.51 5.98
CA PHE A 263 -19.29 -0.18 4.56
C PHE A 263 -20.61 0.53 4.21
N ASP A 264 -21.58 0.54 5.12
CA ASP A 264 -22.86 1.24 4.97
C ASP A 264 -22.86 2.64 5.62
N GLU A 265 -22.05 2.86 6.66
CA GLU A 265 -21.94 4.17 7.34
C GLU A 265 -20.72 4.97 6.88
N VAL A 266 -20.42 4.99 5.59
CA VAL A 266 -19.24 5.70 5.09
C VAL A 266 -19.46 7.22 5.20
N PRO A 267 -18.65 7.95 6.00
CA PRO A 267 -18.82 9.39 6.14
C PRO A 267 -18.55 10.12 4.84
N ASN A 268 -19.22 11.25 4.61
CA ASN A 268 -19.01 12.01 3.39
C ASN A 268 -17.60 12.61 3.37
N HIS A 269 -16.75 12.21 2.42
CA HIS A 269 -15.35 12.65 2.36
C HIS A 269 -15.17 14.18 2.22
N ASN A 270 -16.16 14.91 1.68
CA ASN A 270 -16.10 16.36 1.53
C ASN A 270 -16.59 17.09 2.79
N LYS A 271 -17.69 16.61 3.39
CA LYS A 271 -18.34 17.26 4.53
C LYS A 271 -17.77 16.83 5.89
N GLU A 272 -17.28 15.59 5.98
CA GLU A 272 -16.90 14.93 7.24
C GLU A 272 -15.48 14.34 7.18
N ARG A 273 -14.50 15.15 6.76
CA ARG A 273 -13.11 14.73 6.49
C ARG A 273 -12.47 13.93 7.63
N GLU A 274 -12.63 14.35 8.88
CA GLU A 274 -12.04 13.66 10.04
C GLU A 274 -12.66 12.29 10.27
N LYS A 275 -14.00 12.20 10.26
CA LYS A 275 -14.72 10.93 10.39
C LYS A 275 -14.37 10.00 9.24
N TYR A 276 -14.28 10.51 8.02
CA TYR A 276 -13.85 9.75 6.86
C TYR A 276 -12.40 9.24 6.98
N ALA A 277 -11.48 10.04 7.51
CA ALA A 277 -10.11 9.60 7.76
C ALA A 277 -10.04 8.50 8.83
N ILE A 278 -10.87 8.57 9.88
CA ILE A 278 -11.01 7.50 10.89
C ILE A 278 -11.56 6.23 10.25
N TRP A 279 -12.63 6.36 9.47
CA TRP A 279 -13.23 5.27 8.71
C TRP A 279 -12.19 4.61 7.79
N LEU A 280 -11.44 5.41 7.02
CA LEU A 280 -10.43 4.92 6.08
C LEU A 280 -9.33 4.14 6.80
N ASN A 281 -8.90 4.60 7.99
CA ASN A 281 -7.94 3.84 8.79
C ASN A 281 -8.52 2.49 9.23
N ARG A 282 -9.78 2.43 9.67
CA ARG A 282 -10.44 1.16 10.02
C ARG A 282 -10.55 0.23 8.81
N ALA A 283 -11.00 0.74 7.66
CA ALA A 283 -11.10 -0.01 6.42
C ALA A 283 -9.72 -0.51 5.95
N LYS A 284 -8.68 0.33 6.06
CA LYS A 284 -7.30 -0.05 5.76
C LYS A 284 -6.82 -1.18 6.67
N TYR A 285 -7.03 -1.11 7.99
CA TYR A 285 -6.68 -2.19 8.91
C TYR A 285 -7.39 -3.49 8.55
N ARG A 286 -8.65 -3.43 8.10
CA ARG A 286 -9.35 -4.61 7.58
C ARG A 286 -8.69 -5.16 6.32
N GLY A 287 -8.39 -4.33 5.33
CA GLY A 287 -7.67 -4.75 4.12
C GLY A 287 -6.28 -5.31 4.39
N GLU A 288 -5.56 -4.74 5.38
CA GLU A 288 -4.28 -5.26 5.84
C GLU A 288 -4.42 -6.59 6.58
N SER A 289 -5.44 -6.76 7.41
CA SER A 289 -5.75 -8.04 8.06
C SER A 289 -6.06 -9.11 7.02
N ILE A 290 -6.85 -8.79 5.99
CA ILE A 290 -7.14 -9.67 4.87
C ILE A 290 -5.85 -10.09 4.16
N ALA A 291 -5.02 -9.12 3.77
CA ALA A 291 -3.73 -9.39 3.15
C ALA A 291 -2.82 -10.23 4.05
N PHE A 292 -2.75 -9.90 5.34
CA PHE A 292 -1.89 -10.58 6.30
C PHE A 292 -2.33 -12.02 6.53
N ASP A 293 -3.63 -12.28 6.69
CA ASP A 293 -4.16 -13.63 6.85
C ASP A 293 -3.87 -14.48 5.61
N ILE A 294 -4.02 -13.91 4.41
CA ILE A 294 -3.63 -14.57 3.16
C ILE A 294 -2.14 -14.84 3.16
N PHE A 295 -1.29 -13.81 3.31
CA PHE A 295 0.15 -13.98 3.20
C PHE A 295 0.73 -14.88 4.28
N LYS A 296 0.16 -14.91 5.48
CA LYS A 296 0.54 -15.84 6.54
C LYS A 296 0.16 -17.27 6.16
N ARG A 297 -1.07 -17.52 5.69
CA ARG A 297 -1.54 -18.84 5.24
C ARG A 297 -0.73 -19.33 4.03
N THR A 298 -0.62 -18.48 3.01
CA THR A 298 0.16 -18.72 1.81
C THR A 298 1.62 -19.01 2.16
N LYS A 299 2.28 -18.22 3.02
CA LYS A 299 3.66 -18.51 3.46
C LYS A 299 3.77 -19.85 4.21
N SER A 300 2.76 -20.24 4.99
CA SER A 300 2.77 -21.54 5.68
C SER A 300 2.44 -22.74 4.79
N GLN A 301 1.86 -22.51 3.61
CA GLN A 301 1.31 -23.56 2.73
C GLN A 301 1.95 -23.60 1.35
N LEU A 302 2.81 -22.65 1.02
CA LEU A 302 3.63 -22.71 -0.17
C LEU A 302 4.80 -23.65 0.09
N GLU A 303 4.85 -24.70 -0.70
CA GLU A 303 5.94 -25.68 -0.74
C GLU A 303 7.23 -25.08 -1.33
N THR A 304 7.12 -23.93 -1.99
CA THR A 304 8.24 -23.16 -2.53
C THR A 304 8.57 -22.00 -1.62
N GLU A 305 9.86 -21.82 -1.35
CA GLU A 305 10.36 -20.63 -0.65
C GLU A 305 10.13 -19.42 -1.56
N ILE A 306 8.99 -18.72 -1.41
CA ILE A 306 8.81 -17.42 -2.07
C ILE A 306 9.90 -16.52 -1.54
N SER A 307 10.86 -16.26 -2.42
CA SER A 307 12.04 -15.53 -2.07
C SER A 307 11.67 -14.04 -1.97
N GLY A 308 11.40 -13.55 -0.76
CA GLY A 308 11.04 -12.16 -0.50
C GLY A 308 10.01 -11.99 0.60
N ASN A 309 10.03 -10.86 1.31
CA ASN A 309 8.94 -10.49 2.21
C ASN A 309 7.76 -10.07 1.35
N LEU A 310 6.80 -10.96 1.08
CA LEU A 310 5.61 -10.66 0.30
C LEU A 310 4.85 -9.46 0.89
N SER A 311 5.03 -8.29 0.26
CA SER A 311 4.37 -7.04 0.66
C SER A 311 3.60 -6.45 -0.50
N SER A 312 2.59 -5.62 -0.20
CA SER A 312 1.84 -4.88 -1.22
C SER A 312 2.72 -3.97 -2.08
N GLN A 313 3.84 -3.50 -1.53
CA GLN A 313 4.80 -2.68 -2.24
C GLN A 313 5.59 -3.50 -3.26
N ASP A 314 5.91 -4.76 -2.94
CA ASP A 314 6.64 -5.66 -3.83
C ASP A 314 5.76 -6.13 -4.99
N LEU A 315 4.47 -6.41 -4.75
CA LEU A 315 3.51 -6.68 -5.83
C LEU A 315 3.45 -5.54 -6.85
N ARG A 316 3.24 -4.30 -6.40
CA ARG A 316 3.15 -3.13 -7.29
C ARG A 316 4.44 -2.85 -8.04
N ARG A 317 5.60 -3.08 -7.40
CA ARG A 317 6.92 -2.96 -8.03
C ARG A 317 7.14 -4.01 -9.11
N SER A 318 6.73 -5.25 -8.84
CA SER A 318 6.84 -6.38 -9.78
C SER A 318 6.00 -6.14 -11.02
N ILE A 319 4.80 -5.57 -10.87
CA ILE A 319 3.91 -5.27 -12.00
C ILE A 319 4.50 -4.18 -12.89
N ASN A 320 5.07 -3.13 -12.30
CA ASN A 320 5.83 -2.13 -13.05
C ASN A 320 7.03 -2.74 -13.79
N ASP A 321 7.73 -3.68 -13.16
CA ASP A 321 8.84 -4.39 -13.76
C ASP A 321 8.39 -5.26 -14.94
N TRP A 322 7.28 -5.99 -14.79
CA TRP A 322 6.68 -6.80 -15.85
C TRP A 322 6.28 -5.97 -17.06
N ILE A 323 5.63 -4.81 -16.86
CA ILE A 323 5.27 -3.90 -17.97
C ILE A 323 6.53 -3.43 -18.72
N LYS A 324 7.59 -3.08 -17.99
CA LYS A 324 8.82 -2.53 -18.58
C LYS A 324 9.73 -3.57 -19.22
N LYS A 325 9.79 -4.78 -18.67
CA LYS A 325 10.72 -5.84 -19.12
C LYS A 325 10.10 -6.84 -20.08
N THR A 326 8.78 -6.94 -20.16
CA THR A 326 8.17 -7.77 -21.20
C THR A 326 8.48 -7.16 -22.57
N PRO A 327 9.09 -7.93 -23.51
CA PRO A 327 9.40 -7.44 -24.83
C PRO A 327 8.17 -6.86 -25.52
N SER A 328 8.34 -5.66 -26.08
CA SER A 328 7.29 -4.90 -26.74
C SER A 328 7.83 -4.35 -28.06
N LYS A 329 6.95 -4.26 -29.07
CA LYS A 329 7.26 -3.57 -30.33
C LYS A 329 7.24 -2.04 -30.19
N LEU A 330 6.75 -1.54 -29.05
CA LEU A 330 6.66 -0.12 -28.76
C LEU A 330 8.02 0.46 -28.33
N PRO A 331 8.30 1.72 -28.66
CA PRO A 331 9.48 2.42 -28.15
C PRO A 331 9.59 2.39 -26.61
N PRO A 332 10.80 2.31 -26.02
CA PRO A 332 10.97 2.22 -24.57
C PRO A 332 10.38 3.39 -23.78
N ASP A 333 10.38 4.61 -24.32
CA ASP A 333 9.76 5.80 -23.73
C ASP A 333 8.23 5.63 -23.63
N ILE A 334 7.60 5.08 -24.67
CA ILE A 334 6.16 4.74 -24.68
C ILE A 334 5.84 3.69 -23.62
N VAL A 335 6.63 2.62 -23.53
CA VAL A 335 6.43 1.56 -22.52
C VAL A 335 6.58 2.12 -21.10
N ASN A 336 7.60 2.96 -20.87
CA ASN A 336 7.79 3.63 -19.58
C ASN A 336 6.59 4.53 -19.25
N ARG A 337 6.08 5.28 -20.22
CA ARG A 337 4.93 6.15 -20.03
C ARG A 337 3.66 5.36 -19.71
N ILE A 338 3.45 4.22 -20.37
CA ILE A 338 2.33 3.31 -20.09
C ILE A 338 2.43 2.76 -18.66
N ALA A 339 3.62 2.33 -18.22
CA ALA A 339 3.84 1.88 -16.86
C ALA A 339 3.50 2.97 -15.82
N GLU A 340 3.92 4.22 -16.07
CA GLU A 340 3.58 5.35 -15.22
C GLU A 340 2.08 5.63 -15.15
N ILE A 341 1.40 5.62 -16.31
CA ILE A 341 -0.05 5.80 -16.41
C ILE A 341 -0.76 4.73 -15.58
N HIS A 342 -0.37 3.47 -15.76
CA HIS A 342 -0.98 2.33 -15.09
C HIS A 342 -0.77 2.37 -13.57
N LEU A 343 0.45 2.72 -13.12
CA LEU A 343 0.80 2.92 -11.71
C LEU A 343 0.25 4.22 -11.10
N ARG A 344 -0.37 5.05 -11.93
CA ARG A 344 -0.89 6.38 -11.61
C ARG A 344 0.19 7.30 -11.02
N LEU A 345 1.41 7.23 -11.56
CA LEU A 345 2.49 8.11 -11.17
C LEU A 345 2.34 9.46 -11.87
N LYS A 346 2.46 10.54 -11.08
CA LYS A 346 2.59 11.88 -11.64
C LYS A 346 3.91 11.92 -12.43
N SER A 347 3.86 12.31 -13.70
CA SER A 347 5.08 12.57 -14.47
C SER A 347 5.92 13.57 -13.68
N ARG A 348 7.16 13.18 -13.35
CA ARG A 348 8.12 14.00 -12.59
C ARG A 348 9.01 14.82 -13.52
N ASP A 349 8.65 14.85 -14.79
CA ASP A 349 9.46 15.41 -15.84
C ASP A 349 9.47 16.93 -15.77
N SER A 350 10.63 17.50 -16.13
CA SER A 350 10.75 18.93 -16.40
C SER A 350 9.78 19.31 -17.53
N PHE A 351 9.36 20.58 -17.56
CA PHE A 351 8.45 21.11 -18.59
C PHE A 351 8.85 20.71 -20.03
N ASN A 352 10.15 20.59 -20.29
CA ASN A 352 10.70 20.18 -21.57
C ASN A 352 10.43 18.70 -21.90
N HIS A 353 10.56 17.78 -20.95
CA HIS A 353 10.38 16.35 -21.22
C HIS A 353 8.89 15.98 -21.40
N ILE A 354 7.96 16.77 -20.85
CA ILE A 354 6.51 16.69 -21.12
C ILE A 354 6.14 17.11 -22.55
N LEU A 355 6.89 18.05 -23.15
CA LEU A 355 6.66 18.53 -24.51
C LEU A 355 7.16 17.55 -25.58
N TYR A 356 8.17 16.72 -25.26
CA TYR A 356 8.83 15.82 -26.20
C TYR A 356 8.59 14.32 -25.97
N THR A 357 7.89 13.91 -24.89
CA THR A 357 7.47 12.52 -24.73
C THR A 357 6.19 12.25 -25.52
N ASN A 358 6.27 11.29 -26.43
CA ASN A 358 5.12 10.83 -27.19
C ASN A 358 4.07 10.27 -26.21
N LYS A 359 2.84 10.79 -26.29
CA LYS A 359 1.72 10.23 -25.53
C LYS A 359 1.30 8.91 -26.19
N PRO A 360 1.24 7.79 -25.45
CA PRO A 360 0.76 6.53 -26.02
C PRO A 360 -0.67 6.71 -26.53
N THR A 361 -1.05 6.03 -27.60
CA THR A 361 -2.48 5.90 -27.94
C THR A 361 -3.15 4.92 -26.98
N LEU A 362 -4.48 4.95 -26.89
CA LEU A 362 -5.22 3.95 -26.10
C LEU A 362 -4.93 2.52 -26.58
N VAL A 363 -4.78 2.34 -27.90
CA VAL A 363 -4.43 1.05 -28.50
C VAL A 363 -3.06 0.58 -28.02
N GLN A 364 -2.05 1.46 -28.04
CA GLN A 364 -0.71 1.14 -27.55
C GLN A 364 -0.70 0.81 -26.05
N TYR A 365 -1.51 1.53 -25.26
CA TYR A 365 -1.70 1.26 -23.84
C TYR A 365 -2.27 -0.16 -23.62
N ILE A 366 -3.38 -0.50 -24.28
CA ILE A 366 -4.00 -1.83 -24.15
C ILE A 366 -3.08 -2.93 -24.67
N GLU A 367 -2.39 -2.74 -25.80
CA GLU A 367 -1.43 -3.70 -26.34
C GLU A 367 -0.32 -4.01 -25.33
N CYS A 368 0.27 -2.98 -24.73
CA CYS A 368 1.32 -3.12 -23.74
C CYS A 368 0.84 -3.84 -22.47
N ILE A 369 -0.33 -3.44 -21.94
CA ILE A 369 -0.92 -4.09 -20.76
C ILE A 369 -1.30 -5.55 -21.05
N ASN A 370 -1.87 -5.82 -22.22
CA ASN A 370 -2.19 -7.19 -22.65
C ASN A 370 -0.93 -8.05 -22.72
N ASN A 371 0.15 -7.52 -23.30
CA ASN A 371 1.41 -8.25 -23.42
C ASN A 371 2.07 -8.51 -22.06
N ALA A 372 1.92 -7.61 -21.08
CA ALA A 372 2.60 -7.74 -19.79
C ALA A 372 1.77 -8.46 -18.71
N LEU A 373 0.46 -8.19 -18.65
CA LEU A 373 -0.39 -8.53 -17.50
C LEU A 373 -1.52 -9.52 -17.84
N ASN A 374 -1.86 -9.74 -19.11
CA ASN A 374 -2.86 -10.74 -19.53
C ASN A 374 -2.20 -12.09 -19.85
N PHE A 375 -1.55 -12.68 -18.85
CA PHE A 375 -0.91 -13.99 -18.95
C PHE A 375 -1.84 -15.12 -18.45
N PRO A 376 -1.68 -16.37 -18.94
CA PRO A 376 -2.43 -17.52 -18.46
C PRO A 376 -2.17 -17.79 -16.97
N TRP A 377 -3.20 -18.23 -16.26
CA TRP A 377 -3.11 -18.55 -14.82
C TRP A 377 -2.86 -20.04 -14.54
N GLU A 378 -2.69 -20.83 -15.59
CA GLU A 378 -2.23 -22.21 -15.50
C GLU A 378 -0.73 -22.23 -15.83
N LEU A 379 0.06 -22.96 -15.04
CA LEU A 379 1.52 -22.84 -15.04
C LEU A 379 2.17 -23.34 -16.34
N THR A 380 1.63 -24.40 -16.93
CA THR A 380 2.10 -24.97 -18.21
C THR A 380 1.88 -23.97 -19.35
N ASN A 381 0.68 -23.39 -19.39
CA ASN A 381 0.31 -22.35 -20.35
C ASN A 381 1.11 -21.05 -20.13
N LEU A 382 1.44 -20.70 -18.88
CA LEU A 382 2.31 -19.56 -18.59
C LEU A 382 3.69 -19.77 -19.21
N GLN A 383 4.31 -20.95 -19.03
CA GLN A 383 5.63 -21.24 -19.61
C GLN A 383 5.64 -21.11 -21.12
N ILE A 384 4.64 -21.69 -21.80
CA ILE A 384 4.47 -21.56 -23.26
C ILE A 384 4.31 -20.08 -23.66
N TRP A 385 3.53 -19.33 -22.89
CA TRP A 385 3.25 -17.92 -23.15
C TRP A 385 4.49 -17.02 -22.94
N GLU A 386 5.31 -17.29 -21.91
CA GLU A 386 6.55 -16.55 -21.61
C GLU A 386 7.62 -16.85 -22.66
N ALA A 387 7.79 -18.11 -23.05
CA ALA A 387 8.70 -18.53 -24.11
C ALA A 387 8.36 -17.85 -25.46
N LYS A 388 7.07 -17.83 -25.83
CA LYS A 388 6.60 -17.17 -27.06
C LYS A 388 6.90 -15.66 -27.07
N ARG A 389 7.00 -15.03 -25.90
CA ARG A 389 7.25 -13.60 -25.74
C ARG A 389 8.71 -13.26 -25.47
N MET A 390 9.61 -14.25 -25.49
CA MET A 390 11.03 -14.06 -25.19
C MET A 390 11.25 -13.40 -23.82
N ILE A 391 10.37 -13.69 -22.85
CA ILE A 391 10.57 -13.25 -21.48
C ILE A 391 11.62 -14.20 -20.90
N PRO A 392 12.79 -13.70 -20.46
CA PRO A 392 13.85 -14.57 -19.95
C PRO A 392 13.30 -15.39 -18.79
N ASP A 393 13.48 -16.71 -18.82
CA ASP A 393 13.23 -17.53 -17.66
C ASP A 393 14.04 -16.95 -16.50
N GLN A 394 13.35 -16.59 -15.42
CA GLN A 394 14.01 -16.27 -14.16
C GLN A 394 14.49 -17.59 -13.54
N PHE A 395 15.41 -18.31 -14.24
CA PHE A 395 16.22 -19.34 -13.62
C PHE A 395 17.17 -18.65 -12.65
N HIS A 396 16.68 -18.34 -11.46
CA HIS A 396 17.54 -18.53 -10.32
C HIS A 396 17.67 -20.05 -10.14
N SER A 397 18.84 -20.58 -10.48
CA SER A 397 19.29 -21.90 -10.05
C SER A 397 19.40 -21.90 -8.51
N TYR A 398 18.26 -21.90 -7.83
CA TYR A 398 18.22 -22.42 -6.48
C TYR A 398 17.92 -23.89 -6.65
N GLU A 399 18.91 -24.73 -6.32
CA GLU A 399 18.62 -26.09 -5.88
C GLU A 399 17.49 -25.98 -4.86
N SER A 400 16.26 -26.31 -5.27
CA SER A 400 15.17 -26.48 -4.33
C SER A 400 15.60 -27.62 -3.43
N LYS A 401 16.09 -27.31 -2.22
CA LYS A 401 16.17 -28.31 -1.16
C LYS A 401 14.73 -28.70 -0.88
N ASN A 402 14.27 -29.76 -1.54
CA ASN A 402 13.06 -30.47 -1.18
C ASN A 402 13.24 -30.90 0.27
N LEU A 403 12.64 -30.16 1.19
CA LEU A 403 12.72 -30.43 2.62
C LEU A 403 11.84 -31.63 3.04
N TYR A 404 11.06 -32.20 2.10
CA TYR A 404 10.23 -33.39 2.33
C TYR A 404 10.15 -34.27 1.07
N PRO A 405 9.96 -35.60 1.22
CA PRO A 405 9.87 -36.53 0.10
C PRO A 405 8.61 -36.28 -0.74
N ALA A 406 8.74 -36.53 -2.04
CA ALA A 406 7.69 -36.34 -3.04
C ALA A 406 6.41 -37.11 -2.65
N VAL A 407 5.30 -36.38 -2.52
CA VAL A 407 3.98 -36.97 -2.62
C VAL A 407 3.66 -37.11 -4.10
N THR A 408 3.27 -38.30 -4.51
CA THR A 408 2.91 -38.64 -5.88
C THR A 408 1.88 -37.66 -6.43
N VAL A 409 2.20 -37.12 -7.60
CA VAL A 409 1.37 -36.27 -8.43
C VAL A 409 0.12 -37.05 -8.84
N GLU A 410 -0.94 -36.94 -8.07
CA GLU A 410 -2.29 -37.29 -8.51
C GLU A 410 -3.08 -35.98 -8.72
N THR A 411 -2.97 -35.51 -9.97
CA THR A 411 -3.91 -34.63 -10.69
C THR A 411 -4.30 -33.30 -10.03
N GLU A 412 -3.53 -32.24 -10.34
CA GLU A 412 -3.97 -30.83 -10.26
C GLU A 412 -4.97 -30.45 -11.38
N ASP A 413 -5.43 -31.41 -12.19
CA ASP A 413 -6.23 -31.21 -13.42
C ASP A 413 -7.71 -30.82 -13.22
N VAL A 414 -8.19 -30.62 -11.99
CA VAL A 414 -9.62 -30.38 -11.73
C VAL A 414 -9.95 -28.93 -11.34
N PHE A 415 -8.97 -28.09 -10.97
CA PHE A 415 -9.27 -26.86 -10.22
C PHE A 415 -9.83 -25.67 -11.00
N PHE A 416 -9.73 -25.64 -12.34
CA PHE A 416 -10.23 -24.53 -13.17
C PHE A 416 -11.51 -24.83 -13.96
N ASN A 417 -12.06 -26.04 -13.85
CA ASN A 417 -13.38 -26.36 -14.39
C ASN A 417 -14.48 -26.02 -13.37
N LEU A 418 -14.68 -24.73 -13.08
CA LEU A 418 -15.94 -24.27 -12.49
C LEU A 418 -17.02 -24.31 -13.58
N LYS A 419 -17.47 -25.52 -13.94
CA LYS A 419 -18.80 -25.66 -14.53
C LYS A 419 -19.78 -25.30 -13.42
N VAL A 420 -20.49 -24.20 -13.64
CA VAL A 420 -21.66 -23.81 -12.88
C VAL A 420 -22.65 -24.96 -13.01
N ASP A 421 -22.76 -25.78 -11.97
CA ASP A 421 -23.96 -26.58 -11.78
C ASP A 421 -25.09 -25.57 -11.62
N ARG A 422 -25.90 -25.44 -12.67
CA ARG A 422 -27.20 -24.81 -12.59
C ARG A 422 -27.99 -25.60 -11.56
N LEU A 423 -28.16 -25.02 -10.38
CA LEU A 423 -29.20 -25.40 -9.46
C LEU A 423 -30.52 -24.92 -10.08
N ASP A 424 -31.05 -25.73 -10.98
CA ASP A 424 -32.48 -25.75 -11.27
C ASP A 424 -33.16 -26.29 -10.00
N ASN A 425 -33.89 -25.39 -9.32
CA ASN A 425 -35.01 -25.73 -8.45
C ASN A 425 -36.29 -25.33 -9.17
#